data_AF-A0A7C3CV66-F1
#
_entry.id   AF-A0A7C3CV66-F1
#
_cell.length_a   1.000
_cell.length_b   1.000
_cell.length_c   1.000
_cell.angle_alpha   90.00
_cell.angle_beta   90.00
_cell.angle_gamma   90.00
#
_symmetry.space_group_name_H-M   'P 1'
#
loop_
_entity.id
_entity.type
_entity.pdbx_description
1 polymer ?
#
loop_
_entity_poly.entity_id
_entity_poly.type
_entity_poly.pdbx_seq_one_letter_code
_entity_poly.pdbx_strand_id
1 'polypeptide(L)'
;MVKRKKNIRKTNKLTKIINERHYIDLKKGELLQLQVWEDDNHNIVKYDLVYINPLIYAGDNGRVLAYDNNHDIHHKHYFGEFIEVDFVSYEDQLEKFEQEYEALKDKFKA
;
A
#
# COMPACT_ATOMS: atom_id res chain seq x y z
N MET A 1 15.79 -45.90 4.07
CA MET A 1 16.18 -44.48 4.27
C MET A 1 15.60 -43.66 3.13
N VAL A 2 14.38 -43.12 3.28
CA VAL A 2 13.70 -42.36 2.20
C VAL A 2 14.13 -40.89 2.31
N LYS A 3 14.93 -40.42 1.36
CA LYS A 3 15.31 -39.00 1.27
C LYS A 3 14.08 -38.19 0.85
N ARG A 4 13.43 -37.51 1.80
CA ARG A 4 12.42 -36.48 1.52
C ARG A 4 13.08 -35.39 0.68
N LYS A 5 12.68 -35.27 -0.60
CA LYS A 5 12.99 -34.09 -1.43
C LYS A 5 12.29 -32.90 -0.78
N LYS A 6 13.07 -31.97 -0.21
CA LYS A 6 12.56 -30.65 0.16
C LYS A 6 12.14 -29.96 -1.14
N ASN A 7 10.85 -29.75 -1.34
CA ASN A 7 10.34 -28.84 -2.36
C ASN A 7 10.77 -27.43 -1.94
N ILE A 8 11.94 -27.00 -2.43
CA ILE A 8 12.35 -25.61 -2.33
C ILE A 8 11.42 -24.86 -3.28
N ARG A 9 10.41 -24.18 -2.73
CA ARG A 9 9.63 -23.20 -3.50
C ARG A 9 10.66 -22.21 -4.06
N LYS A 10 10.79 -22.11 -5.39
CA LYS A 10 11.49 -20.97 -6.00
C LYS A 10 10.78 -19.73 -5.48
N THR A 11 11.44 -18.95 -4.64
CA THR A 11 10.97 -17.61 -4.33
C THR A 11 11.15 -16.83 -5.62
N ASN A 12 10.06 -16.53 -6.33
CA ASN A 12 10.11 -15.61 -7.46
C ASN A 12 10.78 -14.32 -6.97
N LYS A 13 11.72 -13.79 -7.75
CA LYS A 13 12.40 -12.56 -7.36
C LYS A 13 11.38 -11.43 -7.47
N LEU A 14 11.24 -10.65 -6.40
CA LEU A 14 10.42 -9.45 -6.41
C LEU A 14 11.26 -8.27 -6.86
N THR A 15 10.82 -7.59 -7.91
CA THR A 15 11.45 -6.36 -8.41
C THR A 15 10.56 -5.18 -8.07
N LYS A 16 11.08 -4.20 -7.31
CA LYS A 16 10.35 -2.96 -7.05
C LYS A 16 10.39 -2.10 -8.32
N ILE A 17 9.24 -1.93 -8.97
CA ILE A 17 9.09 -1.16 -10.22
C ILE A 17 8.66 0.29 -9.98
N ILE A 18 7.95 0.54 -8.88
CA ILE A 18 7.56 1.90 -8.47
C ILE A 18 8.06 2.13 -7.04
N ASN A 19 8.72 3.27 -6.82
CA ASN A 19 9.25 3.68 -5.52
C ASN A 19 9.14 5.20 -5.36
N GLU A 20 7.92 5.70 -5.30
CA GLU A 20 7.64 7.13 -5.30
C GLU A 20 7.24 7.63 -3.92
N ARG A 21 7.73 8.82 -3.58
CA ARG A 21 7.40 9.57 -2.38
C ARG A 21 7.23 11.02 -2.75
N HIS A 22 6.03 11.55 -2.58
CA HIS A 22 5.68 12.92 -2.86
C HIS A 22 5.30 13.63 -1.57
N TYR A 23 6.23 14.43 -1.04
CA TYR A 23 5.96 15.27 0.12
C TYR A 23 5.12 16.46 -0.31
N ILE A 24 3.88 16.50 0.17
CA ILE A 24 2.96 17.61 -0.07
C ILE A 24 3.38 18.80 0.81
N ASP A 25 3.69 18.53 2.09
CA ASP A 25 4.30 19.50 3.00
C ASP A 25 5.30 18.79 3.91
N LEU A 26 6.59 18.98 3.60
CA LEU A 26 7.69 18.37 4.35
C LEU A 26 7.73 18.80 5.82
N LYS A 27 7.33 20.04 6.14
CA LYS A 27 7.37 20.55 7.52
C LYS A 27 6.26 19.93 8.37
N LYS A 28 5.11 19.66 7.76
CA LYS A 28 3.97 19.01 8.42
C LYS A 28 4.06 17.48 8.41
N GLY A 29 5.00 16.92 7.64
CA GLY A 29 5.13 15.48 7.46
C GLY A 29 4.02 14.90 6.57
N GLU A 30 3.41 15.72 5.72
CA GLU A 30 2.37 15.28 4.80
C GLU A 30 3.01 14.65 3.55
N LEU A 31 2.65 13.40 3.27
CA LEU A 31 3.31 12.55 2.28
C LEU A 31 2.31 11.64 1.58
N LEU A 32 2.45 11.55 0.25
CA LEU A 32 1.89 10.49 -0.57
C LEU A 32 3.01 9.52 -0.98
N GLN A 33 2.80 8.22 -0.80
CA GLN A 33 3.76 7.18 -1.16
C GLN A 33 3.09 6.13 -2.06
N LEU A 34 3.78 5.76 -3.14
CA LEU A 34 3.40 4.67 -4.02
C LEU A 34 4.58 3.72 -4.17
N GLN A 35 4.42 2.47 -3.78
CA GLN A 35 5.42 1.42 -4.03
C GLN A 35 4.75 0.19 -4.63
N VAL A 36 5.36 -0.37 -5.67
CA VAL A 36 4.83 -1.53 -6.38
C VAL A 36 5.96 -2.50 -6.72
N TRP A 37 5.70 -3.79 -6.56
CA TRP A 37 6.62 -4.86 -6.92
C TRP A 37 5.96 -5.85 -7.87
N GLU A 38 6.74 -6.28 -8.85
CA GLU A 38 6.36 -7.35 -9.77
C GLU A 38 7.19 -8.62 -9.53
N ASP A 39 6.64 -9.75 -9.97
CA ASP A 39 7.38 -11.02 -10.10
C ASP A 39 8.15 -11.12 -11.43
N ASP A 40 8.87 -12.22 -11.62
CA ASP A 40 9.63 -12.48 -12.85
C ASP A 40 8.75 -12.60 -14.13
N ASN A 41 7.42 -12.68 -14.00
CA ASN A 41 6.47 -12.71 -15.10
C ASN A 41 5.79 -11.35 -15.33
N HIS A 42 6.27 -10.29 -14.67
CA HIS A 42 5.66 -8.95 -14.67
C HIS A 42 4.24 -8.88 -14.08
N ASN A 43 3.88 -9.83 -13.22
CA ASN A 43 2.64 -9.72 -12.44
C ASN A 43 2.87 -8.81 -11.24
N ILE A 44 1.98 -7.85 -10.99
CA ILE A 44 1.99 -7.10 -9.75
C ILE A 44 1.58 -8.02 -8.61
N VAL A 45 2.49 -8.22 -7.66
CA VAL A 45 2.31 -9.16 -6.54
C VAL A 45 2.34 -8.45 -5.19
N LYS A 46 2.82 -7.20 -5.16
CA LYS A 46 2.87 -6.40 -3.94
C LYS A 46 2.68 -4.93 -4.26
N TYR A 47 1.96 -4.22 -3.39
CA TYR A 47 1.82 -2.77 -3.47
C TYR A 47 1.69 -2.16 -2.06
N ASP A 48 2.02 -0.88 -1.97
CA ASP A 48 1.91 -0.05 -0.76
C ASP A 48 1.56 1.39 -1.19
N LEU A 49 0.27 1.71 -1.14
CA LEU A 49 -0.30 3.02 -1.45
C LEU A 49 -0.65 3.71 -0.14
N VAL A 50 0.01 4.83 0.18
CA VAL A 50 -0.11 5.44 1.52
C VAL A 50 -0.27 6.95 1.42
N TYR A 51 -1.25 7.47 2.14
CA TYR A 51 -1.38 8.88 2.49
C TYR A 51 -1.13 9.07 3.99
N ILE A 52 -0.10 9.85 4.31
CA ILE A 52 0.31 10.21 5.66
C ILE A 52 0.05 11.69 5.87
N ASN A 53 -0.67 12.03 6.93
CA ASN A 53 -0.81 13.40 7.42
C ASN A 53 -0.99 13.40 8.95
N PRO A 54 0.10 13.61 9.71
CA PRO A 54 0.07 13.58 11.18
C PRO A 54 -0.82 14.65 11.81
N LEU A 55 -1.14 15.72 11.07
CA LEU A 55 -2.04 16.78 11.54
C LEU A 55 -3.52 16.38 11.43
N ILE A 56 -3.86 15.50 10.48
CA ILE A 56 -5.21 14.94 10.34
C ILE A 56 -5.39 13.76 11.30
N TYR A 57 -4.38 12.90 11.44
CA TYR A 57 -4.41 11.76 12.34
C TYR A 57 -3.02 11.46 12.89
N ALA A 58 -2.85 11.50 14.21
CA ALA A 58 -1.56 11.24 14.85
C ALA A 58 -1.32 9.75 15.18
N GLY A 59 -2.36 8.92 15.09
CA GLY A 59 -2.23 7.47 15.27
C GLY A 59 -1.60 6.80 14.06
N ASP A 60 -1.25 5.53 14.20
CA ASP A 60 -0.75 4.69 13.10
C ASP A 60 0.42 5.31 12.28
N ASN A 61 1.37 5.98 12.97
CA ASN A 61 2.48 6.72 12.37
C ASN A 61 2.05 7.85 11.40
N GLY A 62 0.87 8.42 11.61
CA GLY A 62 0.33 9.46 10.75
C GLY A 62 -0.45 8.96 9.54
N ARG A 63 -0.62 7.63 9.38
CA ARG A 63 -1.33 7.03 8.25
C ARG A 63 -2.82 7.33 8.34
N VAL A 64 -3.28 8.21 7.45
CA VAL A 64 -4.70 8.55 7.33
C VAL A 64 -5.42 7.52 6.46
N LEU A 65 -4.80 7.16 5.34
CA LEU A 65 -5.32 6.19 4.39
C LEU A 65 -4.16 5.34 3.86
N ALA A 66 -4.33 4.04 3.77
CA ALA A 66 -3.43 3.18 3.01
C ALA A 66 -4.18 2.02 2.37
N TYR A 67 -3.66 1.51 1.26
CA TYR A 67 -4.07 0.25 0.65
C TYR A 67 -2.80 -0.56 0.39
N ASP A 68 -2.71 -1.75 0.96
CA ASP A 68 -1.56 -2.63 0.78
C ASP A 68 -1.92 -4.11 0.94
N ASN A 69 -0.95 -4.97 0.63
CA ASN A 69 -1.08 -6.42 0.78
C ASN A 69 0.11 -7.04 1.54
N ASN A 70 0.74 -6.28 2.44
CA ASN A 70 1.94 -6.70 3.17
C ASN A 70 1.71 -7.88 4.13
N HIS A 71 0.45 -8.17 4.46
CA HIS A 71 0.05 -9.19 5.44
C HIS A 71 -0.55 -10.46 4.79
N ASP A 72 -0.22 -10.73 3.52
CA ASP A 72 -0.78 -11.81 2.70
C ASP A 72 -2.31 -11.68 2.44
N ILE A 73 -2.91 -10.57 2.89
CA ILE A 73 -4.31 -10.19 2.65
C ILE A 73 -4.36 -8.75 2.15
N HIS A 74 -5.29 -8.49 1.22
CA HIS A 74 -5.55 -7.14 0.72
C HIS A 74 -6.39 -6.40 1.76
N HIS A 75 -5.91 -5.25 2.19
CA HIS A 75 -6.59 -4.47 3.20
C HIS A 75 -6.31 -2.99 2.98
N LYS A 76 -7.17 -2.18 3.60
CA LYS A 76 -6.94 -0.77 3.77
C LYS A 76 -6.73 -0.42 5.23
N HIS A 77 -5.89 0.57 5.46
CA HIS A 77 -5.85 1.31 6.71
C HIS A 77 -6.66 2.59 6.53
N TYR A 78 -7.58 2.88 7.43
CA TYR A 78 -8.33 4.13 7.45
C TYR A 78 -8.36 4.69 8.87
N PHE A 79 -7.64 5.79 9.11
CA PHE A 79 -7.45 6.36 10.45
C PHE A 79 -7.03 5.30 11.49
N GLY A 80 -6.11 4.40 11.11
CA GLY A 80 -5.62 3.31 11.95
C GLY A 80 -6.54 2.10 12.10
N GLU A 81 -7.77 2.12 11.56
CA GLU A 81 -8.57 0.89 11.43
C GLU A 81 -8.06 0.04 10.27
N PHE A 82 -7.87 -1.25 10.56
CA PHE A 82 -7.56 -2.28 9.57
C PHE A 82 -8.86 -2.85 8.99
N ILE A 83 -9.03 -2.78 7.68
CA ILE A 83 -10.24 -3.23 7.00
C ILE A 83 -9.83 -4.11 5.81
N GLU A 84 -10.22 -5.38 5.82
CA GLU A 84 -10.04 -6.26 4.66
C GLU A 84 -10.87 -5.75 3.46
N VAL A 85 -10.30 -5.83 2.26
CA VAL A 85 -10.94 -5.34 1.04
C VAL A 85 -10.99 -6.42 -0.03
N ASP A 86 -12.08 -6.42 -0.82
CA ASP A 86 -12.16 -7.25 -2.01
C ASP A 86 -11.09 -6.83 -3.01
N PHE A 87 -10.31 -7.80 -3.48
CA PHE A 87 -9.26 -7.58 -4.47
C PHE A 87 -9.70 -8.05 -5.86
N VAL A 88 -9.77 -7.09 -6.79
CA VAL A 88 -10.03 -7.35 -8.21
C VAL A 88 -8.72 -7.27 -9.01
N SER A 89 -8.01 -6.16 -8.90
CA SER A 89 -6.68 -5.94 -9.48
C SER A 89 -5.95 -4.83 -8.74
N TYR A 90 -4.67 -4.63 -9.01
CA TYR A 90 -3.91 -3.49 -8.47
C TYR A 90 -4.51 -2.14 -8.90
N GLU A 91 -4.91 -2.03 -10.17
CA GLU A 91 -5.47 -0.82 -10.76
C GLU A 91 -6.79 -0.43 -10.08
N ASP A 92 -7.64 -1.41 -9.75
CA ASP A 92 -8.87 -1.18 -8.97
C ASP A 92 -8.57 -0.66 -7.56
N GLN A 93 -7.52 -1.18 -6.90
CA GLN A 93 -7.11 -0.68 -5.58
C GLN A 93 -6.51 0.71 -5.65
N LEU A 94 -5.75 1.01 -6.71
CA LEU A 94 -5.22 2.35 -6.96
C LEU A 94 -6.36 3.35 -7.19
N GLU A 95 -7.34 3.02 -8.01
CA GLU A 95 -8.49 3.88 -8.27
C GLU A 95 -9.28 4.16 -6.98
N LYS A 96 -9.56 3.13 -6.17
CA LYS A 96 -10.22 3.29 -4.86
C LYS A 96 -9.42 4.18 -3.92
N PHE A 97 -8.10 3.99 -3.87
CA PHE A 97 -7.22 4.83 -3.07
C PHE A 97 -7.25 6.29 -3.52
N GLU A 98 -7.15 6.55 -4.82
CA GLU A 98 -7.20 7.91 -5.38
C GLU A 98 -8.54 8.61 -5.10
N GLN A 99 -9.65 7.89 -5.24
CA GLN A 99 -10.99 8.42 -4.94
C GLN A 99 -11.14 8.79 -3.44
N GLU A 100 -10.72 7.90 -2.53
CA GLU A 100 -10.76 8.18 -1.10
C GLU A 100 -9.79 9.30 -0.70
N TYR A 101 -8.60 9.36 -1.32
CA TYR A 101 -7.63 10.42 -1.11
C TYR A 101 -8.16 11.80 -1.54
N GLU A 102 -8.78 11.91 -2.71
CA GLU A 102 -9.39 13.16 -3.15
C GLU A 102 -10.56 13.58 -2.24
N ALA A 103 -11.38 12.63 -1.79
CA ALA A 103 -12.42 12.91 -0.80
C ALA A 103 -11.85 13.43 0.54
N LEU A 104 -10.72 12.88 0.99
CA LEU A 104 -10.01 13.35 2.19
C LEU A 104 -9.45 14.76 1.98
N LYS A 105 -8.82 15.03 0.84
CA LYS A 105 -8.35 16.39 0.50
C LYS A 105 -9.48 17.38 0.54
N ASP A 106 -10.63 17.06 -0.05
CA ASP A 106 -11.79 17.94 -0.04
C ASP A 106 -12.35 18.16 1.37
N LYS A 107 -12.38 17.11 2.19
CA LYS A 107 -12.88 17.17 3.58
C LYS A 107 -11.98 17.98 4.50
N PHE A 108 -10.67 17.89 4.33
CA PHE A 108 -9.67 18.54 5.19
C PHE A 108 -9.01 19.77 4.55
N LYS A 109 -9.59 20.30 3.46
CA LYS A 109 -9.28 21.62 2.94
C LYS A 109 -9.48 22.66 4.04
N ALA A 110 -8.39 23.32 4.43
CA ALA A 110 -8.41 24.52 5.26
C ALA A 110 -8.68 25.75 4.40
#